data_AF-A0A847ATV7-F1
#
_entry.id   AF-A0A847ATV7-F1
#
_cell.length_a   1.000
_cell.length_b   1.000
_cell.length_c   1.000
_cell.angle_alpha   90.00
_cell.angle_beta   90.00
_cell.angle_gamma   90.00
#
_symmetry.space_group_name_H-M   'P 1'
#
loop_
_entity.id
_entity.type
_entity.pdbx_description
1 polymer ?
#
loop_
_entity_poly.entity_id
_entity_poly.type
_entity_poly.pdbx_seq_one_letter_code
_entity_poly.pdbx_strand_id
1 'polypeptide(L)' 'MSTVYSDVQYHINMKEGDVGRYVILPGDPKRCSKIAKYF' A
#
# COMPACT_ATOMS: atom_id res chain seq x y z
N MET A 1 -24.13 -12.83 7.00
CA MET A 1 -23.94 -11.39 7.22
C MET A 1 -22.76 -10.91 6.38
N SER A 2 -23.00 -10.55 5.12
CA SER A 2 -22.02 -9.81 4.31
C SER A 2 -22.10 -8.35 4.75
N THR A 3 -21.26 -7.95 5.69
CA THR A 3 -21.12 -6.54 6.04
C THR A 3 -20.63 -5.78 4.81
N VAL A 4 -21.22 -4.62 4.55
CA VAL A 4 -20.98 -3.76 3.37
C VAL A 4 -19.63 -3.04 3.49
N TYR A 5 -18.57 -3.74 3.83
CA TYR A 5 -17.22 -3.19 3.96
C TYR A 5 -16.31 -3.88 2.96
N SER A 6 -15.72 -3.08 2.08
CA SER A 6 -14.68 -3.52 1.15
C SER A 6 -13.46 -4.00 1.96
N ASP A 7 -12.86 -5.11 1.55
CA ASP A 7 -11.60 -5.61 2.13
C ASP A 7 -10.42 -4.65 1.89
N VAL A 8 -10.63 -3.66 1.03
CA VAL A 8 -9.64 -2.67 0.62
C VAL A 8 -9.75 -1.42 1.49
N GLN A 9 -8.62 -0.98 2.04
CA GLN A 9 -8.52 0.23 2.85
C GLN A 9 -8.75 1.50 2.00
N TYR A 10 -9.63 2.38 2.47
CA TYR A 10 -10.10 3.56 1.72
C TYR A 10 -8.97 4.49 1.24
N HIS A 11 -7.95 4.75 2.06
CA HIS A 11 -6.93 5.76 1.76
C HIS A 11 -5.79 5.25 0.87
N ILE A 12 -5.41 4.00 1.03
CA ILE A 12 -4.24 3.40 0.36
C ILE A 12 -4.64 2.44 -0.76
N ASN A 13 -5.94 2.11 -0.84
CA ASN A 13 -6.50 1.19 -1.81
C ASN A 13 -5.79 -0.17 -1.85
N MET A 14 -5.46 -0.71 -0.66
CA MET A 14 -4.80 -2.00 -0.49
C MET A 14 -5.58 -2.90 0.47
N LYS A 15 -5.47 -4.21 0.28
CA LYS A 15 -5.97 -5.25 1.20
C LYS A 15 -4.81 -6.00 1.87
N GLU A 16 -5.15 -6.85 2.85
CA GLU A 16 -4.17 -7.73 3.48
C GLU A 16 -3.48 -8.63 2.44
N GLY A 17 -2.14 -8.65 2.46
CA GLY A 17 -1.31 -9.39 1.50
C GLY A 17 -0.77 -8.56 0.32
N ASP A 18 -1.32 -7.39 0.02
CA ASP A 18 -0.78 -6.49 -1.02
C ASP A 18 0.52 -5.80 -0.57
N VAL A 19 0.74 -5.73 0.74
CA VAL A 19 1.89 -5.07 1.37
C VAL A 19 2.81 -6.10 2.01
N GLY A 20 4.10 -6.01 1.71
CA GLY A 20 5.11 -6.89 2.29
C GLY A 20 5.32 -6.66 3.78
N ARG A 21 6.04 -7.59 4.43
CA ARG A 21 6.36 -7.50 5.87
C ARG A 21 7.07 -6.21 6.26
N TYR A 22 7.84 -5.63 5.34
CA TYR A 22 8.56 -4.37 5.52
C TYR A 22 8.23 -3.42 4.38
N VAL A 23 8.03 -2.14 4.73
CA VAL A 23 7.63 -1.09 3.80
C VAL A 23 8.52 0.12 4.01
N ILE A 24 8.99 0.70 2.92
CA ILE A 24 9.64 2.01 2.94
C ILE A 24 8.54 3.06 2.74
N LEU A 25 8.38 3.97 3.70
CA LEU A 25 7.38 5.04 3.66
C LEU A 25 8.06 6.40 3.39
N PRO A 26 8.35 6.74 2.13
CA PRO A 26 8.90 8.04 1.79
C PRO A 26 7.82 9.12 1.92
N GLY A 27 8.20 10.31 2.42
CA GLY A 27 7.27 11.44 2.51
C GLY A 27 6.90 12.12 1.19
N ASP A 28 7.54 11.76 0.06
CA ASP A 28 7.31 12.36 -1.27
C ASP A 28 7.01 11.26 -2.30
N PRO A 29 5.88 11.33 -3.04
CA PRO A 29 5.52 10.38 -4.09
C PRO A 29 6.62 10.17 -5.14
N LYS A 30 7.39 11.20 -5.49
CA LYS A 30 8.46 11.10 -6.51
C LYS A 30 9.62 10.22 -6.06
N ARG A 31 9.86 10.10 -4.75
CA ARG A 31 10.92 9.23 -4.22
C ARG A 31 10.50 7.76 -4.26
N CYS A 32 9.21 7.47 -4.10
CA CYS A 32 8.69 6.10 -4.15
C CYS A 32 9.11 5.39 -5.45
N SER A 33 8.86 6.00 -6.61
CA SER A 33 9.22 5.41 -7.91
C SER A 33 10.72 5.29 -8.15
N LYS A 34 11.56 6.08 -7.47
CA LYS A 34 13.03 5.95 -7.56
C LYS A 34 13.52 4.78 -6.72
N ILE A 35 13.00 4.65 -5.50
CA ILE A 35 13.35 3.56 -4.59
C ILE A 35 12.93 2.21 -5.18
N ALA A 36 11.71 2.13 -5.74
CA ALA A 36 11.17 0.93 -6.38
C ALA A 36 11.89 0.49 -7.67
N LYS A 37 12.92 1.21 -8.14
CA LYS A 37 13.77 0.74 -9.26
C LYS A 37 14.93 -0.11 -8.80
N TYR A 38 15.24 -0.09 -7.51
CA TYR A 38 16.37 -0.82 -6.92
C TYR A 38 15.92 -2.05 -6.10
N PHE A 39 14.61 -2.25 -5.96
CA PHE A 39 13.95 -3.35 -5.25
C PHE A 39 12.78 -3.85 -6.10
#